data_AF-A0A919G2J0-F1
#
_entry.id   AF-A0A919G2J0-F1
#
_cell.length_a   1.000
_cell.length_b   1.000
_cell.length_c   1.000
_cell.angle_alpha   90.00
_cell.angle_beta   90.00
_cell.angle_gamma   90.00
#
_symmetry.space_group_name_H-M   'P 1'
#
loop_
_entity.id
_entity.type
_entity.pdbx_description
1 polymer ?
#
loop_
_entity_poly.entity_id
_entity_poly.type
_entity_poly.pdbx_seq_one_letter_code
_entity_poly.pdbx_strand_id
1 'polypeptide(L)'
;MRDRTEHPPRPTGHRQAGRRRAVSLAAAVAVGLLTAGVVAPPAPAAPRPGTVQQRLTALVRDDGLPAALASVTDRAGRTRTYTAGVGDLSTGAKVPGDGQVRIGSNTKTFTAVVVLQLVGEGRIALDATVDTYLPGLVRGEGIDGRLVTVRQLLQHTSGLPEYESYVDDAILQHRYLEPRDILDIALRQKADFAPGAKFGYSSTNYLLAGLIVQKVTGRPLAEEVDRRVIRRIGLRHTYFPAPGDMTIREPHPQGYRWDAAGAPPRDATELDPSPAWAAGQMISTNADLDRFFTALLGGRLLPAAQLAQMRATVPVGDSGAGYGLGIISRPLSCGGVYWGHGGDIPGYESRGGATEDGRAANITVTGIPSDYAVTERLEAAVDAALCS
;
A
#
# COMPACT_ATOMS: atom_id res chain seq x y z
N MET A 1 -43.66 50.03 29.65
CA MET A 1 -43.28 50.19 28.23
C MET A 1 -43.11 48.77 27.70
N ARG A 2 -44.18 47.99 27.45
CA ARG A 2 -45.02 47.89 26.23
C ARG A 2 -44.18 47.85 24.95
N ASP A 3 -44.29 46.87 24.04
CA ASP A 3 -45.15 45.69 23.94
C ASP A 3 -44.71 44.77 22.77
N ARG A 4 -44.98 43.46 22.91
CA ARG A 4 -45.56 42.47 21.95
C ARG A 4 -45.14 42.41 20.46
N THR A 5 -44.54 41.32 19.97
CA THR A 5 -45.06 39.98 19.52
C THR A 5 -45.53 39.88 18.06
N GLU A 6 -45.08 38.78 17.44
CA GLU A 6 -45.81 37.86 16.53
C GLU A 6 -45.83 38.03 15.00
N HIS A 7 -46.06 36.86 14.39
CA HIS A 7 -45.67 36.31 13.10
C HIS A 7 -46.65 36.64 11.93
N PRO A 8 -46.36 36.21 10.68
CA PRO A 8 -46.89 36.79 9.42
C PRO A 8 -48.15 36.09 8.88
N PRO A 9 -48.71 36.59 7.76
CA PRO A 9 -49.13 35.69 6.70
C PRO A 9 -48.90 36.20 5.24
N ARG A 10 -48.80 35.23 4.31
CA ARG A 10 -49.05 35.35 2.85
C ARG A 10 -50.58 35.26 2.58
N PRO A 11 -51.07 35.21 1.31
CA PRO A 11 -50.99 36.11 0.16
C PRO A 11 -52.42 36.46 -0.37
N THR A 12 -52.53 37.02 -1.59
CA THR A 12 -53.65 36.94 -2.59
C THR A 12 -54.29 38.26 -3.05
N GLY A 13 -54.65 38.29 -4.34
CA GLY A 13 -55.60 39.24 -4.95
C GLY A 13 -55.11 39.75 -6.32
N HIS A 14 -55.44 39.10 -7.44
CA HIS A 14 -56.60 39.37 -8.31
C HIS A 14 -56.43 40.65 -9.17
N ARG A 15 -56.69 40.71 -10.49
CA ARG A 15 -57.95 40.37 -11.19
C ARG A 15 -57.79 40.64 -12.71
N GLN A 16 -58.29 39.75 -13.57
CA GLN A 16 -59.45 39.94 -14.48
C GLN A 16 -59.16 40.47 -15.90
N ALA A 17 -59.49 39.65 -16.90
CA ALA A 17 -60.57 39.83 -17.89
C ALA A 17 -60.38 38.74 -18.97
N GLY A 18 -61.33 37.95 -19.45
CA GLY A 18 -62.79 38.04 -19.39
C GLY A 18 -63.33 38.15 -20.82
N ARG A 19 -63.91 37.05 -21.33
CA ARG A 19 -64.85 36.88 -22.49
C ARG A 19 -64.31 35.97 -23.60
N ARG A 20 -65.11 35.19 -24.34
CA ARG A 20 -66.43 34.54 -24.22
C ARG A 20 -66.50 33.62 -25.46
N ARG A 21 -66.88 32.35 -25.25
CA ARG A 21 -67.64 31.41 -26.12
C ARG A 21 -67.55 31.55 -27.66
N ALA A 22 -67.21 30.46 -28.35
CA ALA A 22 -68.04 29.87 -29.40
C ALA A 22 -67.61 28.42 -29.73
N VAL A 23 -68.60 27.56 -29.94
CA VAL A 23 -68.54 26.17 -30.40
C VAL A 23 -68.41 26.15 -31.93
N SER A 24 -67.68 25.19 -32.53
CA SER A 24 -68.10 24.44 -33.74
C SER A 24 -67.06 23.42 -34.23
N LEU A 25 -67.60 22.36 -34.86
CA LEU A 25 -67.02 21.12 -35.34
C LEU A 25 -65.96 21.24 -36.48
N ALA A 26 -65.07 20.24 -36.47
CA ALA A 26 -64.52 19.44 -37.58
C ALA A 26 -63.81 20.10 -38.78
N ALA A 27 -62.53 19.75 -38.95
CA ALA A 27 -61.96 19.31 -40.23
C ALA A 27 -60.67 18.52 -39.98
N ALA A 28 -60.60 17.28 -40.48
CA ALA A 28 -59.40 16.47 -40.47
C ALA A 28 -58.45 16.93 -41.58
N VAL A 29 -57.19 17.21 -41.23
CA VAL A 29 -56.06 17.25 -42.16
C VAL A 29 -54.96 16.39 -41.55
N ALA A 30 -54.76 15.21 -42.13
CA ALA A 30 -53.64 14.33 -41.78
C ALA A 30 -52.36 14.91 -42.40
N VAL A 31 -51.49 15.46 -41.56
CA VAL A 31 -50.10 15.78 -41.93
C VAL A 31 -49.24 14.62 -41.45
N GLY A 32 -48.76 13.81 -42.40
CA GLY A 32 -47.79 12.75 -42.13
C GLY A 32 -46.45 13.36 -41.73
N LEU A 33 -46.10 13.27 -40.45
CA LEU A 33 -44.76 13.56 -39.94
C LEU A 33 -43.90 12.31 -40.11
N LEU A 34 -43.06 12.33 -41.15
CA LEU A 34 -41.90 11.45 -41.27
C LEU A 34 -40.91 11.80 -40.16
N THR A 35 -40.90 11.01 -39.08
CA THR A 35 -39.84 11.05 -38.07
C THR A 35 -38.59 10.40 -38.64
N ALA A 36 -37.73 11.20 -39.26
CA ALA A 36 -36.35 10.80 -39.51
C ALA A 36 -35.67 10.60 -38.15
N GLY A 37 -35.44 9.35 -37.78
CA GLY A 37 -34.69 9.00 -36.58
C GLY A 37 -33.28 9.55 -36.69
N VAL A 38 -32.99 10.60 -35.92
CA VAL A 38 -31.62 11.07 -35.70
C VAL A 38 -30.94 10.01 -34.84
N VAL A 39 -30.21 9.09 -35.49
CA VAL A 39 -29.33 8.16 -34.80
C VAL A 39 -28.20 9.00 -34.22
N ALA A 40 -28.24 9.24 -32.90
CA ALA A 40 -27.11 9.81 -32.20
C ALA A 40 -25.89 8.90 -32.44
N PRO A 41 -24.72 9.46 -32.80
CA PRO A 41 -23.51 8.65 -32.92
C PRO A 41 -23.27 7.94 -31.58
N PRO A 42 -22.85 6.66 -31.60
CA PRO A 42 -22.54 5.95 -30.38
C PRO A 42 -21.50 6.76 -29.60
N ALA A 43 -21.77 7.00 -28.32
CA ALA A 43 -20.78 7.58 -27.42
C ALA A 43 -19.47 6.79 -27.54
N PRO A 44 -18.29 7.43 -27.63
CA PRO A 44 -17.03 6.71 -27.66
C PRO A 44 -16.99 5.79 -26.45
N ALA A 45 -16.84 4.49 -26.69
CA ALA A 45 -16.65 3.52 -25.63
C ALA A 45 -15.46 3.99 -24.79
N ALA A 46 -15.60 3.94 -23.46
CA ALA A 46 -14.46 4.16 -22.57
C ALA A 46 -13.29 3.29 -23.06
N PRO A 47 -12.05 3.81 -23.12
CA PRO A 47 -10.91 3.03 -23.57
C PRO A 47 -10.89 1.71 -22.82
N ARG A 48 -10.83 0.58 -23.54
CA ARG A 48 -10.64 -0.71 -22.88
C ARG A 48 -9.38 -0.58 -22.00
N PRO A 49 -9.44 -0.99 -20.72
CA PRO A 49 -8.26 -0.95 -19.87
C PRO A 49 -7.13 -1.68 -20.60
N GLY A 50 -6.02 -0.99 -20.82
CA GLY A 50 -4.86 -1.57 -21.50
C GLY A 50 -4.38 -2.82 -20.77
N THR A 51 -3.82 -3.77 -21.52
CA THR A 51 -3.16 -4.97 -20.98
C THR A 51 -2.08 -4.58 -19.96
N VAL A 52 -1.74 -5.51 -19.05
CA VAL A 52 -0.65 -5.33 -18.08
C VAL A 52 0.63 -4.81 -18.76
N GLN A 53 1.03 -5.43 -19.88
CA GLN A 53 2.20 -5.00 -20.64
C GLN A 53 2.12 -3.54 -21.12
N GLN A 54 0.97 -3.08 -21.62
CA GLN A 54 0.80 -1.71 -22.08
C GLN A 54 0.95 -0.70 -20.94
N ARG A 55 0.48 -1.04 -19.74
CA ARG A 55 0.59 -0.18 -18.55
C ARG A 55 2.02 -0.09 -18.05
N LEU A 56 2.74 -1.22 -18.01
CA LEU A 56 4.17 -1.25 -17.70
C LEU A 56 4.97 -0.42 -18.70
N THR A 57 4.66 -0.52 -19.99
CA THR A 57 5.28 0.31 -21.02
C THR A 57 4.98 1.80 -20.84
N ALA A 58 3.77 2.16 -20.40
CA ALA A 58 3.43 3.56 -20.12
C ALA A 58 4.21 4.11 -18.92
N LEU A 59 4.35 3.34 -17.83
CA LEU A 59 5.20 3.72 -16.67
C LEU A 59 6.64 4.03 -17.10
N VAL A 60 7.19 3.27 -18.04
CA VAL A 60 8.54 3.52 -18.54
C VAL A 60 8.58 4.72 -19.50
N ARG A 61 7.71 4.73 -20.51
CA ARG A 61 7.77 5.71 -21.60
C ARG A 61 7.27 7.09 -21.20
N ASP A 62 6.16 7.13 -20.48
CA ASP A 62 5.43 8.36 -20.17
C ASP A 62 5.86 8.95 -18.83
N ASP A 63 6.19 8.09 -17.86
CA ASP A 63 6.60 8.51 -16.50
C ASP A 63 8.12 8.51 -16.29
N GLY A 64 8.90 8.11 -17.31
CA GLY A 64 10.36 8.18 -17.31
C GLY A 64 11.05 7.19 -16.37
N LEU A 65 10.33 6.16 -15.90
CA LEU A 65 10.90 5.14 -15.02
C LEU A 65 11.84 4.20 -15.81
N PRO A 66 13.02 3.83 -15.28
CA PRO A 66 13.99 3.01 -16.03
C PRO A 66 13.46 1.62 -16.39
N ALA A 67 12.80 0.96 -15.44
CA ALA A 67 12.18 -0.34 -15.63
C ALA A 67 10.92 -0.52 -14.80
N ALA A 68 10.07 -1.43 -15.30
CA ALA A 68 8.93 -1.99 -14.59
C ALA A 68 8.93 -3.51 -14.73
N LEU A 69 8.62 -4.21 -13.65
CA LEU A 69 8.53 -5.66 -13.53
C LEU A 69 7.19 -6.01 -12.92
N ALA A 70 6.53 -7.06 -13.40
CA ALA A 70 5.31 -7.56 -12.79
C ALA A 70 5.25 -9.09 -12.77
N SER A 71 4.62 -9.63 -11.74
CA SER A 71 4.07 -10.98 -11.71
C SER A 71 2.55 -10.88 -11.61
N VAL A 72 1.85 -11.75 -12.34
CA VAL A 72 0.39 -11.89 -12.29
C VAL A 72 0.04 -13.37 -12.23
N THR A 73 -0.68 -13.76 -11.19
CA THR A 73 -1.16 -15.12 -10.95
C THR A 73 -2.67 -15.16 -11.09
N ASP A 74 -3.17 -16.04 -11.97
CA ASP A 74 -4.61 -16.20 -12.19
C ASP A 74 -5.26 -17.15 -11.16
N ARG A 75 -6.60 -17.29 -11.22
CA ARG A 75 -7.37 -18.17 -10.32
C ARG A 75 -6.97 -19.65 -10.41
N ALA A 76 -6.39 -20.08 -11.53
CA ALA A 76 -5.91 -21.45 -11.72
C ALA A 76 -4.48 -21.64 -11.15
N GLY A 77 -3.89 -20.59 -10.56
CA GLY A 77 -2.53 -20.58 -10.04
C GLY A 77 -1.46 -20.48 -11.12
N ARG A 78 -1.81 -20.06 -12.35
CA ARG A 78 -0.82 -19.86 -13.41
C ARG A 78 -0.23 -18.46 -13.29
N THR A 79 1.09 -18.41 -13.14
CA THR A 79 1.83 -17.15 -13.02
C THR A 79 2.44 -16.74 -14.36
N ARG A 80 2.38 -15.45 -14.67
CA ARG A 80 3.03 -14.81 -15.82
C ARG A 80 3.85 -13.62 -15.35
N THR A 81 5.03 -13.46 -15.92
CA THR A 81 5.89 -12.31 -15.66
C THR A 81 5.87 -11.34 -16.84
N TYR A 82 6.02 -10.06 -16.54
CA TYR A 82 6.04 -8.96 -17.50
C TYR A 82 7.17 -8.01 -17.16
N THR A 83 7.77 -7.41 -18.19
CA THR A 83 8.82 -6.40 -18.02
C THR A 83 8.68 -5.29 -19.04
N ALA A 84 9.10 -4.08 -18.68
CA ALA A 84 9.29 -2.97 -19.60
C ALA A 84 10.55 -2.18 -19.22
N GLY A 85 11.17 -1.51 -20.19
CA GLY A 85 12.37 -0.70 -19.98
C GLY A 85 13.67 -1.50 -19.99
N VAL A 86 14.68 -1.00 -19.29
CA VAL A 86 16.03 -1.58 -19.21
C VAL A 86 16.43 -1.79 -17.76
N GLY A 87 17.07 -2.93 -17.47
CA GLY A 87 17.54 -3.25 -16.13
C GLY A 87 18.80 -2.49 -15.73
N ASP A 88 19.47 -1.83 -16.68
CA ASP A 88 20.66 -1.01 -16.47
C ASP A 88 20.68 0.09 -17.54
N LEU A 89 20.58 1.35 -17.10
CA LEU A 89 20.62 2.55 -17.95
C LEU A 89 21.99 2.79 -18.59
N SER A 90 23.07 2.33 -17.97
CA SER A 90 24.44 2.53 -18.46
C SER A 90 24.79 1.56 -19.58
N THR A 91 24.35 0.31 -19.47
CA THR A 91 24.67 -0.75 -20.45
C THR A 91 23.51 -1.05 -21.41
N GLY A 92 22.28 -0.64 -21.07
CA GLY A 92 21.07 -1.01 -21.80
C GLY A 92 20.66 -2.48 -21.60
N ALA A 93 21.16 -3.14 -20.56
CA ALA A 93 20.84 -4.54 -20.28
C ALA A 93 19.33 -4.73 -20.10
N LYS A 94 18.83 -5.91 -20.50
CA LYS A 94 17.42 -6.25 -20.33
C LYS A 94 17.06 -6.40 -18.86
N VAL A 95 15.83 -6.04 -18.52
CA VAL A 95 15.25 -6.30 -17.20
C VAL A 95 15.16 -7.81 -16.97
N PRO A 96 15.68 -8.36 -15.86
CA PRO A 96 15.48 -9.76 -15.51
C PRO A 96 13.99 -10.05 -15.25
N GLY A 97 13.45 -11.10 -15.89
CA GLY A 97 12.00 -11.35 -15.91
C GLY A 97 11.33 -11.56 -14.54
N ASP A 98 12.04 -12.16 -13.59
CA ASP A 98 11.63 -12.29 -12.18
C ASP A 98 12.82 -11.87 -11.29
N GLY A 99 13.39 -10.70 -11.59
CA GLY A 99 14.55 -10.21 -10.86
C GLY A 99 14.27 -9.91 -9.40
N GLN A 100 15.28 -10.09 -8.55
CA GLN A 100 15.19 -9.66 -7.16
C GLN A 100 15.11 -8.14 -7.07
N VAL A 101 14.33 -7.66 -6.10
CA VAL A 101 14.14 -6.24 -5.80
C VAL A 101 14.07 -6.05 -4.29
N ARG A 102 14.45 -4.85 -3.83
CA ARG A 102 14.18 -4.46 -2.44
C ARG A 102 12.69 -4.18 -2.31
N ILE A 103 12.01 -4.86 -1.38
CA ILE A 103 10.56 -4.80 -1.28
C ILE A 103 10.05 -3.71 -0.34
N GLY A 104 10.96 -2.96 0.29
CA GLY A 104 10.63 -1.90 1.24
C GLY A 104 9.57 -2.35 2.24
N SER A 105 8.57 -1.49 2.43
CA SER A 105 7.49 -1.67 3.39
C SER A 105 6.65 -2.95 3.26
N ASN A 106 6.74 -3.74 2.18
CA ASN A 106 6.16 -5.10 2.18
C ASN A 106 6.73 -5.98 3.30
N THR A 107 7.95 -5.69 3.77
CA THR A 107 8.59 -6.30 4.94
C THR A 107 7.68 -6.26 6.18
N LYS A 108 6.87 -5.20 6.35
CA LYS A 108 5.94 -5.04 7.47
C LYS A 108 4.97 -6.21 7.56
N THR A 109 4.47 -6.70 6.43
CA THR A 109 3.55 -7.85 6.41
C THR A 109 4.25 -9.14 6.88
N PHE A 110 5.52 -9.36 6.53
CA PHE A 110 6.30 -10.49 7.03
C PHE A 110 6.50 -10.41 8.55
N THR A 111 6.87 -9.23 9.06
CA THR A 111 7.00 -8.98 10.50
C THR A 111 5.68 -9.20 11.23
N ALA A 112 4.56 -8.68 10.69
CA ALA A 112 3.23 -8.84 11.27
C ALA A 112 2.79 -10.31 11.32
N VAL A 113 3.09 -11.11 10.29
CA VAL A 113 2.83 -12.56 10.31
C VAL A 113 3.57 -13.23 11.46
N VAL A 114 4.84 -12.91 11.69
CA VAL A 114 5.60 -13.47 12.82
C VAL A 114 4.98 -13.07 14.16
N VAL A 115 4.62 -11.80 14.33
CA VAL A 115 3.93 -11.33 15.56
C VAL A 115 2.61 -12.09 15.76
N LEU A 116 1.80 -12.23 14.71
CA LEU A 116 0.51 -12.92 14.80
C LEU A 116 0.64 -14.43 15.02
N GLN A 117 1.69 -15.08 14.52
CA GLN A 117 1.99 -16.46 14.90
C GLN A 117 2.32 -16.57 16.38
N LEU A 118 3.13 -15.65 16.92
CA LEU A 118 3.43 -15.58 18.36
C LEU A 118 2.18 -15.27 19.20
N VAL A 119 1.19 -14.56 18.63
CA VAL A 119 -0.13 -14.41 19.24
C VAL A 119 -0.89 -15.73 19.27
N GLY A 120 -0.89 -16.49 18.17
CA GLY A 120 -1.46 -17.84 18.13
C GLY A 120 -0.79 -18.82 19.12
N GLU A 121 0.50 -18.61 19.40
CA GLU A 121 1.26 -19.35 20.41
C GLU A 121 1.05 -18.85 21.85
N GLY A 122 0.26 -17.80 22.07
CA GLY A 122 0.02 -17.20 23.39
C GLY A 122 1.24 -16.47 23.97
N ARG A 123 2.26 -16.18 23.16
CA ARG A 123 3.51 -15.52 23.58
C ARG A 123 3.45 -14.00 23.45
N ILE A 124 2.54 -13.50 22.61
CA ILE A 124 2.22 -12.08 22.47
C ILE A 124 0.70 -11.94 22.58
N ALA A 125 0.23 -11.03 23.41
CA ALA A 125 -1.14 -10.52 23.37
C ALA A 125 -1.17 -9.21 22.58
N LEU A 126 -2.08 -9.11 21.60
CA LEU A 126 -2.25 -7.92 20.76
C LEU A 126 -2.58 -6.67 21.58
N ASP A 127 -3.38 -6.84 22.63
CA ASP A 127 -3.88 -5.73 23.46
C ASP A 127 -3.01 -5.50 24.71
N ALA A 128 -1.92 -6.25 24.87
CA ALA A 128 -0.89 -5.91 25.85
C ALA A 128 -0.09 -4.70 25.37
N THR A 129 0.39 -3.94 26.36
CA THR A 129 1.16 -2.72 26.12
C THR A 129 2.57 -3.05 25.63
N VAL A 130 3.21 -2.13 24.92
CA VAL A 130 4.61 -2.29 24.50
C VAL A 130 5.53 -2.47 25.71
N ASP A 131 5.26 -1.76 26.81
CA ASP A 131 6.03 -1.84 28.06
C ASP A 131 6.00 -3.24 28.70
N THR A 132 4.99 -4.07 28.38
CA THR A 132 4.92 -5.47 28.81
C THR A 132 6.10 -6.29 28.27
N TYR A 133 6.52 -6.01 27.05
CA TYR A 133 7.61 -6.74 26.38
C TYR A 133 8.93 -5.98 26.45
N LEU A 134 8.87 -4.65 26.34
CA LEU A 134 10.03 -3.76 26.26
C LEU A 134 9.99 -2.73 27.42
N PRO A 135 10.14 -3.17 28.68
CA PRO A 135 9.92 -2.32 29.84
C PRO A 135 10.88 -1.14 29.89
N GLY A 136 10.32 0.06 30.05
CA GLY A 136 11.04 1.33 30.14
C GLY A 136 11.64 1.84 28.83
N LEU A 137 11.51 1.08 27.73
CA LEU A 137 12.21 1.37 26.48
C LEU A 137 11.59 2.55 25.71
N VAL A 138 10.26 2.67 25.77
CA VAL A 138 9.47 3.62 24.97
C VAL A 138 8.96 4.74 25.87
N ARG A 139 9.71 5.84 25.92
CA ARG A 139 9.41 7.05 26.71
C ARG A 139 9.88 8.29 25.93
N GLY A 140 9.13 9.38 26.04
CA GLY A 140 9.43 10.66 25.38
C GLY A 140 8.32 11.69 25.64
N GLU A 141 8.41 12.86 24.99
CA GLU A 141 7.38 13.89 25.12
C GLU A 141 6.04 13.42 24.52
N GLY A 142 5.04 13.19 25.36
CA GLY A 142 3.76 12.60 24.92
C GLY A 142 3.84 11.11 24.53
N ILE A 143 5.00 10.47 24.69
CA ILE A 143 5.23 9.06 24.34
C ILE A 143 5.35 8.23 25.63
N ASP A 144 4.46 7.25 25.79
CA ASP A 144 4.50 6.29 26.88
C ASP A 144 4.14 4.88 26.39
N GLY A 145 5.11 3.96 26.38
CA GLY A 145 4.93 2.57 25.98
C GLY A 145 3.91 1.79 26.84
N ARG A 146 3.50 2.32 27.99
CA ARG A 146 2.42 1.76 28.82
C ARG A 146 1.03 2.06 28.28
N LEU A 147 0.91 2.97 27.32
CA LEU A 147 -0.36 3.38 26.71
C LEU A 147 -0.51 2.87 25.27
N VAL A 148 0.58 2.42 24.65
CA VAL A 148 0.59 1.89 23.29
C VAL A 148 0.50 0.36 23.33
N THR A 149 -0.41 -0.25 22.57
CA THR A 149 -0.54 -1.71 22.46
C THR A 149 0.17 -2.27 21.23
N VAL A 150 0.44 -3.59 21.22
CA VAL A 150 1.01 -4.28 20.05
C VAL A 150 0.10 -4.14 18.83
N ARG A 151 -1.23 -4.21 19.02
CA ARG A 151 -2.22 -3.97 17.96
C ARG A 151 -2.04 -2.60 17.33
N GLN A 152 -1.88 -1.57 18.16
CA GLN A 152 -1.72 -0.20 17.70
C GLN A 152 -0.40 0.01 16.93
N LEU A 153 0.66 -0.72 17.30
CA LEU A 153 1.88 -0.76 16.48
C LEU A 153 1.58 -1.33 15.09
N LEU A 154 1.03 -2.55 15.02
CA LEU A 154 0.79 -3.22 13.74
C LEU A 154 -0.23 -2.51 12.84
N GLN A 155 -1.13 -1.71 13.43
CA GLN A 155 -2.19 -1.00 12.73
C GLN A 155 -1.90 0.49 12.50
N HIS A 156 -0.71 0.98 12.87
CA HIS A 156 -0.36 2.40 12.77
C HIS A 156 -1.34 3.35 13.48
N THR A 157 -1.76 2.97 14.68
CA THR A 157 -2.63 3.81 15.54
C THR A 157 -1.96 4.16 16.85
N SER A 158 -0.63 4.04 16.96
CA SER A 158 0.12 4.30 18.19
C SER A 158 0.35 5.79 18.50
N GLY A 159 0.36 6.65 17.47
CA GLY A 159 0.78 8.05 17.59
C GLY A 159 2.30 8.27 17.70
N LEU A 160 3.10 7.21 17.50
CA LEU A 160 4.56 7.32 17.50
C LEU A 160 5.06 8.08 16.27
N PRO A 161 6.04 8.98 16.42
CA PRO A 161 6.59 9.78 15.33
C PRO A 161 7.26 8.91 14.27
N GLU A 162 7.25 9.34 13.02
CA GLU A 162 8.02 8.74 11.92
C GLU A 162 9.48 9.21 11.99
N TYR A 163 10.43 8.27 12.06
CA TYR A 163 11.86 8.60 12.15
C TYR A 163 12.46 8.92 10.79
N GLU A 164 11.90 8.41 9.69
CA GLU A 164 12.50 8.50 8.36
C GLU A 164 12.75 9.96 7.94
N SER A 165 11.91 10.91 8.38
CA SER A 165 12.09 12.36 8.14
C SER A 165 13.31 12.98 8.85
N TYR A 166 13.95 12.24 9.77
CA TYR A 166 15.08 12.66 10.58
C TYR A 166 16.35 11.85 10.30
N VAL A 167 16.30 10.94 9.32
CA VAL A 167 17.45 10.17 8.85
C VAL A 167 17.91 10.78 7.53
N ASP A 168 19.04 11.46 7.55
CA ASP A 168 19.62 12.11 6.37
C ASP A 168 20.79 11.29 5.78
N ASP A 169 21.26 11.70 4.60
CA ASP A 169 22.39 11.06 3.94
C ASP A 169 23.66 11.05 4.82
N ALA A 170 23.84 12.01 5.73
CA ALA A 170 25.00 12.04 6.62
C ALA A 170 24.95 10.93 7.68
N ILE A 171 23.76 10.63 8.21
CA ILE A 171 23.51 9.49 9.11
C ILE A 171 23.72 8.16 8.35
N LEU A 172 23.32 8.11 7.09
CA LEU A 172 23.42 6.91 6.25
C LEU A 172 24.83 6.64 5.70
N GLN A 173 25.70 7.64 5.66
CA GLN A 173 26.94 7.61 4.88
C GLN A 173 28.02 6.61 5.35
N HIS A 174 27.97 6.06 6.58
CA HIS A 174 29.11 5.27 7.09
C HIS A 174 28.83 4.08 8.01
N ARG A 175 27.58 3.69 8.29
CA ARG A 175 27.33 2.66 9.33
C ARG A 175 26.07 1.84 9.09
N TYR A 176 26.19 0.54 9.39
CA TYR A 176 25.06 -0.24 9.86
C TYR A 176 24.49 0.41 11.12
N LEU A 177 23.21 0.78 11.06
CA LEU A 177 22.46 1.29 12.19
C LEU A 177 21.72 0.15 12.89
N GLU A 178 21.93 0.03 14.20
CA GLU A 178 21.15 -0.88 15.02
C GLU A 178 19.69 -0.37 15.11
N PRO A 179 18.69 -1.25 15.17
CA PRO A 179 17.29 -0.86 15.32
C PRO A 179 17.03 0.07 16.51
N ARG A 180 17.85 -0.04 17.56
CA ARG A 180 17.73 0.82 18.75
C ARG A 180 18.18 2.25 18.49
N ASP A 181 19.24 2.44 17.71
CA ASP A 181 19.75 3.78 17.38
C ASP A 181 18.70 4.56 16.57
N ILE A 182 18.05 3.88 15.62
CA ILE A 182 16.98 4.47 14.80
C ILE A 182 15.74 4.77 15.65
N LEU A 183 15.39 3.86 16.57
CA LEU A 183 14.30 4.09 17.51
C LEU A 183 14.58 5.29 18.43
N ASP A 184 15.82 5.50 18.87
CA ASP A 184 16.18 6.66 19.69
C ASP A 184 16.06 7.99 18.92
N ILE A 185 16.21 8.00 17.59
CA ILE A 185 15.90 9.17 16.76
C ILE A 185 14.40 9.48 16.83
N ALA A 186 13.54 8.47 16.70
CA ALA A 186 12.09 8.62 16.80
C ALA A 186 11.68 9.17 18.17
N LEU A 187 12.18 8.57 19.26
CA LEU A 187 11.77 8.88 20.63
C LEU A 187 12.23 10.26 21.14
N ARG A 188 13.13 10.93 20.40
CA ARG A 188 13.49 12.35 20.65
C ARG A 188 12.40 13.32 20.18
N GLN A 189 11.52 12.88 19.30
CA GLN A 189 10.39 13.68 18.85
C GLN A 189 9.21 13.51 19.79
N LYS A 190 8.26 14.45 19.74
CA LYS A 190 6.99 14.33 20.45
C LYS A 190 6.06 13.33 19.75
N ALA A 191 5.11 12.76 20.49
CA ALA A 191 4.03 11.99 19.88
C ALA A 191 3.20 12.86 18.91
N ASP A 192 2.76 12.26 17.80
CA ASP A 192 1.93 12.93 16.80
C ASP A 192 0.47 13.05 17.26
N PHE A 193 -0.01 12.06 18.02
CA PHE A 193 -1.35 12.01 18.58
C PHE A 193 -1.43 10.96 19.70
N ALA A 194 -2.54 10.95 20.45
CA ALA A 194 -2.76 9.97 21.50
C ALA A 194 -2.96 8.55 20.95
N PRO A 195 -2.45 7.49 21.61
CA PRO A 195 -2.63 6.11 21.16
C PRO A 195 -4.11 5.75 20.93
N GLY A 196 -4.40 5.14 19.79
CA GLY A 196 -5.72 4.71 19.34
C GLY A 196 -6.59 5.81 18.73
N ALA A 197 -6.16 7.08 18.73
CA ALA A 197 -7.03 8.18 18.31
C ALA A 197 -7.35 8.18 16.80
N LYS A 198 -6.36 7.82 15.96
CA LYS A 198 -6.50 7.78 14.49
C LYS A 198 -5.41 6.91 13.87
N PHE A 199 -5.54 6.67 12.56
CA PHE A 199 -4.45 6.15 11.74
C PHE A 199 -3.38 7.23 11.50
N GLY A 200 -2.12 6.83 11.60
CA GLY A 200 -0.95 7.62 11.25
C GLY A 200 0.23 6.69 10.99
N TYR A 201 0.59 6.55 9.70
CA TYR A 201 1.67 5.66 9.28
C TYR A 201 2.99 6.07 9.92
N SER A 202 3.71 5.09 10.48
CA SER A 202 5.02 5.32 11.06
C SER A 202 5.81 4.00 11.09
N SER A 203 6.95 3.97 10.41
CA SER A 203 7.89 2.84 10.38
C SER A 203 8.47 2.54 11.78
N THR A 204 8.50 3.51 12.69
CA THR A 204 8.85 3.32 14.12
C THR A 204 8.04 2.18 14.76
N ASN A 205 6.78 2.04 14.37
CA ASN A 205 5.92 0.98 14.87
C ASN A 205 6.47 -0.42 14.58
N TYR A 206 7.05 -0.60 13.40
CA TYR A 206 7.56 -1.89 12.95
C TYR A 206 8.97 -2.17 13.48
N LEU A 207 9.77 -1.13 13.76
CA LEU A 207 10.98 -1.28 14.57
C LEU A 207 10.63 -1.87 15.94
N LEU A 208 9.63 -1.33 16.62
CA LEU A 208 9.17 -1.87 17.91
C LEU A 208 8.59 -3.28 17.77
N ALA A 209 7.79 -3.57 16.74
CA ALA A 209 7.27 -4.91 16.49
C ALA A 209 8.41 -5.94 16.33
N GLY A 210 9.45 -5.59 15.55
CA GLY A 210 10.66 -6.40 15.41
C GLY A 210 11.39 -6.62 16.74
N LEU A 211 11.57 -5.57 17.54
CA LEU A 211 12.21 -5.67 18.86
C LEU A 211 11.41 -6.55 19.84
N ILE A 212 10.07 -6.48 19.81
CA ILE A 212 9.20 -7.38 20.60
C ILE A 212 9.42 -8.83 20.17
N VAL A 213 9.46 -9.13 18.87
CA VAL A 213 9.74 -10.48 18.37
C VAL A 213 11.08 -10.98 18.92
N GLN A 214 12.16 -10.18 18.81
CA GLN A 214 13.47 -10.60 19.32
C GLN A 214 13.45 -10.85 20.82
N LYS A 215 12.80 -9.96 21.58
CA LYS A 215 12.71 -10.06 23.04
C LYS A 215 11.93 -11.29 23.49
N VAL A 216 10.79 -11.57 22.86
CA VAL A 216 9.93 -12.70 23.20
C VAL A 216 10.56 -14.03 22.79
N THR A 217 11.23 -14.07 21.62
CA THR A 217 11.80 -15.29 21.04
C THR A 217 13.22 -15.61 21.50
N GLY A 218 13.98 -14.60 21.92
CA GLY A 218 15.42 -14.71 22.16
C GLY A 218 16.23 -14.94 20.88
N ARG A 219 15.67 -14.64 19.70
CA ARG A 219 16.27 -14.90 18.39
C ARG A 219 16.25 -13.65 17.51
N PRO A 220 17.20 -13.53 16.56
CA PRO A 220 17.16 -12.46 15.56
C PRO A 220 15.86 -12.48 14.75
N LEU A 221 15.30 -11.31 14.44
CA LEU A 221 14.08 -11.21 13.64
C LEU A 221 14.22 -11.93 12.29
N ALA A 222 15.37 -11.79 11.64
CA ALA A 222 15.67 -12.42 10.35
C ALA A 222 15.51 -13.95 10.40
N GLU A 223 15.95 -14.60 11.48
CA GLU A 223 15.77 -16.05 11.67
C GLU A 223 14.30 -16.44 11.85
N GLU A 224 13.55 -15.63 12.62
CA GLU A 224 12.14 -15.88 12.84
C GLU A 224 11.34 -15.73 11.53
N VAL A 225 11.60 -14.69 10.73
CA VAL A 225 11.00 -14.52 9.40
C VAL A 225 11.37 -15.67 8.46
N ASP A 226 12.65 -16.06 8.40
CA ASP A 226 13.10 -17.15 7.54
C ASP A 226 12.42 -18.48 7.88
N ARG A 227 12.48 -18.89 9.16
CA ARG A 227 11.94 -20.19 9.60
C ARG A 227 10.41 -20.23 9.51
N ARG A 228 9.74 -19.16 9.92
CA ARG A 228 8.28 -19.14 10.11
C ARG A 228 7.51 -18.83 8.84
N VAL A 229 8.13 -18.10 7.92
CA VAL A 229 7.48 -17.61 6.70
C VAL A 229 8.19 -18.15 5.47
N ILE A 230 9.42 -17.69 5.19
CA ILE A 230 10.13 -17.92 3.92
C ILE A 230 10.26 -19.42 3.63
N ARG A 231 10.89 -20.19 4.54
CA ARG A 231 11.08 -21.64 4.38
C ARG A 231 9.77 -22.41 4.47
N ARG A 232 8.82 -21.95 5.29
CA ARG A 232 7.52 -22.62 5.51
C ARG A 232 6.69 -22.71 4.24
N ILE A 233 6.70 -21.66 3.41
CA ILE A 233 5.96 -21.64 2.15
C ILE A 233 6.87 -21.72 0.92
N GLY A 234 8.19 -21.81 1.12
CA GLY A 234 9.17 -22.03 0.06
C GLY A 234 9.35 -20.84 -0.86
N LEU A 235 9.49 -19.62 -0.30
CA LEU A 235 9.89 -18.42 -1.04
C LEU A 235 11.39 -18.50 -1.31
N ARG A 236 11.79 -18.85 -2.53
CA ARG A 236 13.19 -19.22 -2.83
C ARG A 236 14.08 -18.02 -3.14
N HIS A 237 13.47 -16.91 -3.54
CA HIS A 237 14.13 -15.69 -3.98
C HIS A 237 13.88 -14.55 -2.99
N THR A 238 13.46 -14.89 -1.77
CA THR A 238 13.14 -13.97 -0.68
C THR A 238 14.12 -14.17 0.46
N TYR A 239 14.67 -13.07 0.98
CA TYR A 239 15.52 -13.13 2.17
C TYR A 239 15.52 -11.82 2.94
N PHE A 240 15.94 -11.92 4.20
CA PHE A 240 16.28 -10.78 5.04
C PHE A 240 17.80 -10.57 4.96
N PRO A 241 18.30 -9.45 4.39
CA PRO A 241 19.74 -9.18 4.30
C PRO A 241 20.44 -9.28 5.66
N ALA A 242 21.66 -9.83 5.66
CA ALA A 242 22.47 -9.88 6.88
C ALA A 242 22.93 -8.47 7.28
N PRO A 243 23.31 -8.24 8.55
CA PRO A 243 23.92 -6.97 8.94
C PRO A 243 25.11 -6.61 8.03
N GLY A 244 25.08 -5.40 7.45
CA GLY A 244 26.09 -4.92 6.50
C GLY A 244 25.96 -5.46 5.06
N ASP A 245 24.98 -6.32 4.76
CA ASP A 245 24.72 -6.77 3.37
C ASP A 245 23.98 -5.68 2.60
N MET A 246 24.76 -4.92 1.82
CA MET A 246 24.26 -3.83 0.99
C MET A 246 23.88 -4.28 -0.42
N THR A 247 24.00 -5.57 -0.76
CA THR A 247 23.89 -6.07 -2.13
C THR A 247 22.60 -6.85 -2.38
N ILE A 248 22.30 -7.12 -3.66
CA ILE A 248 21.24 -8.04 -4.10
C ILE A 248 21.89 -9.28 -4.72
N ARG A 249 21.51 -10.48 -4.25
CA ARG A 249 22.28 -11.72 -4.49
C ARG A 249 22.07 -12.35 -5.87
N GLU A 250 20.84 -12.33 -6.37
CA GLU A 250 20.46 -12.96 -7.64
C GLU A 250 20.25 -11.90 -8.72
N PRO A 251 20.06 -12.26 -10.01
CA PRO A 251 19.82 -11.27 -11.06
C PRO A 251 18.72 -10.28 -10.69
N HIS A 252 19.04 -9.00 -10.83
CA HIS A 252 18.18 -7.89 -10.44
C HIS A 252 18.37 -6.73 -11.42
N PRO A 253 17.35 -5.89 -11.64
CA PRO A 253 17.55 -4.60 -12.27
C PRO A 253 18.28 -3.66 -11.28
N GLN A 254 18.98 -2.66 -11.80
CA GLN A 254 19.46 -1.54 -10.99
C GLN A 254 18.27 -0.69 -10.51
N GLY A 255 18.37 -0.19 -9.29
CA GLY A 255 17.45 0.80 -8.72
C GLY A 255 18.01 2.21 -8.88
N TYR A 256 17.16 3.19 -9.13
CA TYR A 256 17.60 4.58 -9.35
C TYR A 256 16.94 5.58 -8.41
N ARG A 257 17.68 6.64 -8.08
CA ARG A 257 17.20 7.82 -7.36
C ARG A 257 17.53 9.10 -8.10
N TRP A 258 16.77 10.15 -7.81
CA TRP A 258 16.95 11.49 -8.38
C TRP A 258 17.11 12.50 -7.26
N ASP A 259 18.17 13.31 -7.31
CA ASP A 259 18.41 14.34 -6.29
C ASP A 259 17.41 15.51 -6.41
N ALA A 260 16.84 15.71 -7.60
CA ALA A 260 15.81 16.69 -7.91
C ALA A 260 15.04 16.31 -9.18
N ALA A 261 13.86 16.90 -9.38
CA ALA A 261 13.11 16.74 -10.63
C ALA A 261 13.96 17.17 -11.84
N GLY A 262 14.09 16.28 -12.83
CA GLY A 262 14.88 16.51 -14.04
C GLY A 262 16.40 16.31 -13.88
N ALA A 263 16.90 15.99 -12.69
CA ALA A 263 18.30 15.60 -12.49
C ALA A 263 18.59 14.25 -13.20
N PRO A 264 19.85 13.95 -13.56
CA PRO A 264 20.20 12.61 -14.02
C PRO A 264 19.97 11.57 -12.91
N PRO A 265 19.51 10.35 -13.26
CA PRO A 265 19.36 9.29 -12.28
C PRO A 265 20.72 8.87 -11.72
N ARG A 266 20.76 8.54 -10.44
CA ARG A 266 21.89 7.90 -9.78
C ARG A 266 21.52 6.48 -9.39
N ASP A 267 22.47 5.56 -9.58
CA ASP A 267 22.33 4.19 -9.09
C ASP A 267 22.18 4.21 -7.55
N ALA A 268 21.15 3.52 -7.07
CA ALA A 268 20.80 3.30 -5.67
C ALA A 268 20.56 1.81 -5.37
N THR A 269 21.09 0.91 -6.21
CA THR A 269 20.95 -0.55 -6.10
C THR A 269 21.58 -1.05 -4.79
N GLU A 270 22.84 -0.64 -4.58
CA GLU A 270 23.58 -0.90 -3.36
C GLU A 270 23.28 0.21 -2.34
N LEU A 271 22.64 -0.16 -1.25
CA LEU A 271 22.34 0.72 -0.12
C LEU A 271 22.35 -0.10 1.16
N ASP A 272 22.60 0.55 2.30
CA ASP A 272 22.42 -0.06 3.61
C ASP A 272 20.91 -0.04 3.99
N PRO A 273 20.25 -1.21 4.08
CA PRO A 273 18.83 -1.26 4.38
C PRO A 273 18.53 -1.30 5.89
N SER A 274 19.56 -1.29 6.75
CA SER A 274 19.37 -1.36 8.21
C SER A 274 18.52 -0.23 8.81
N PRO A 275 18.48 1.01 8.26
CA PRO A 275 17.54 2.03 8.71
C PRO A 275 16.09 1.57 8.62
N ALA A 276 15.73 0.74 7.64
CA ALA A 276 14.38 0.24 7.48
C ALA A 276 14.12 -1.03 8.30
N TRP A 277 15.10 -1.92 8.44
CA TRP A 277 15.04 -3.16 9.22
C TRP A 277 13.69 -3.90 9.14
N ALA A 278 13.03 -4.16 10.29
CA ALA A 278 11.74 -4.84 10.40
C ALA A 278 10.59 -4.13 9.67
N ALA A 279 10.79 -2.87 9.29
CA ALA A 279 9.85 -2.04 8.56
C ALA A 279 10.11 -2.04 7.05
N GLY A 280 11.27 -2.47 6.54
CA GLY A 280 11.53 -2.37 5.10
C GLY A 280 12.77 -3.04 4.48
N GLN A 281 13.54 -3.84 5.22
CA GLN A 281 14.86 -4.30 4.76
C GLN A 281 14.85 -5.48 3.77
N MET A 282 13.74 -6.19 3.60
CA MET A 282 13.74 -7.46 2.85
C MET A 282 13.94 -7.29 1.33
N ILE A 283 14.38 -8.39 0.71
CA ILE A 283 14.48 -8.58 -0.73
C ILE A 283 13.59 -9.76 -1.13
N SER A 284 12.95 -9.66 -2.30
CA SER A 284 12.08 -10.69 -2.89
C SER A 284 12.04 -10.54 -4.41
N THR A 285 11.29 -11.42 -5.07
CA THR A 285 10.76 -11.19 -6.42
C THR A 285 9.26 -10.92 -6.37
N ASN A 286 8.69 -10.40 -7.46
CA ASN A 286 7.23 -10.19 -7.57
C ASN A 286 6.48 -11.54 -7.50
N ALA A 287 7.03 -12.62 -8.07
CA ALA A 287 6.40 -13.94 -8.00
C ALA A 287 6.40 -14.51 -6.58
N ASP A 288 7.47 -14.32 -5.81
CA ASP A 288 7.50 -14.72 -4.40
C ASP A 288 6.53 -13.87 -3.55
N LEU A 289 6.34 -12.58 -3.87
CA LEU A 289 5.31 -11.75 -3.23
C LEU A 289 3.88 -12.24 -3.55
N ASP A 290 3.58 -12.58 -4.80
CA ASP A 290 2.30 -13.20 -5.19
C ASP A 290 2.03 -14.48 -4.38
N ARG A 291 3.06 -15.33 -4.24
CA ARG A 291 3.02 -16.56 -3.46
C ARG A 291 2.82 -16.28 -1.98
N PHE A 292 3.50 -15.28 -1.43
CA PHE A 292 3.40 -14.88 -0.03
C PHE A 292 1.98 -14.42 0.31
N PHE A 293 1.43 -13.45 -0.43
CA PHE A 293 0.08 -12.94 -0.17
C PHE A 293 -0.99 -14.01 -0.40
N THR A 294 -0.88 -14.80 -1.47
CA THR A 294 -1.81 -15.92 -1.71
C THR A 294 -1.77 -16.95 -0.56
N ALA A 295 -0.58 -17.33 -0.09
CA ALA A 295 -0.44 -18.28 1.02
C ALA A 295 -0.94 -17.70 2.36
N LEU A 296 -0.72 -16.41 2.61
CA LEU A 296 -1.22 -15.70 3.77
C LEU A 296 -2.76 -15.70 3.78
N LEU A 297 -3.39 -15.27 2.68
CA LEU A 297 -4.84 -15.20 2.60
C LEU A 297 -5.51 -16.58 2.59
N GLY A 298 -4.82 -17.59 2.08
CA GLY A 298 -5.24 -18.99 2.14
C GLY A 298 -5.02 -19.67 3.50
N GLY A 299 -4.60 -18.94 4.55
CA GLY A 299 -4.46 -19.48 5.91
C GLY A 299 -3.27 -20.42 6.12
N ARG A 300 -2.28 -20.43 5.23
CA ARG A 300 -1.09 -21.31 5.36
C ARG A 300 -0.08 -20.81 6.40
N LEU A 301 -0.12 -19.50 6.67
CA LEU A 301 0.80 -18.81 7.58
C LEU A 301 0.17 -18.47 8.94
N LEU A 302 -1.15 -18.26 8.98
CA LEU A 302 -1.90 -17.87 10.17
C LEU A 302 -3.17 -18.71 10.31
N PRO A 303 -3.52 -19.17 11.53
CA PRO A 303 -4.85 -19.71 11.80
C PRO A 303 -5.94 -18.68 11.53
N ALA A 304 -7.18 -19.15 11.32
CA ALA A 304 -8.31 -18.30 10.94
C ALA A 304 -8.55 -17.13 11.91
N ALA A 305 -8.39 -17.34 13.21
CA ALA A 305 -8.57 -16.29 14.22
C ALA A 305 -7.55 -15.15 14.05
N GLN A 306 -6.27 -15.46 13.88
CA GLN A 306 -5.22 -14.46 13.67
C GLN A 306 -5.34 -13.77 12.31
N LEU A 307 -5.74 -14.49 11.26
CA LEU A 307 -5.99 -13.90 9.95
C LEU A 307 -7.18 -12.93 9.99
N ALA A 308 -8.24 -13.26 10.74
CA ALA A 308 -9.36 -12.35 10.96
C ALA A 308 -8.93 -11.08 11.71
N GLN A 309 -8.06 -11.20 12.72
CA GLN A 309 -7.46 -10.03 13.38
C GLN A 309 -6.61 -9.21 12.42
N MET A 310 -5.83 -9.85 11.56
CA MET A 310 -5.00 -9.18 10.55
C MET A 310 -5.83 -8.35 9.57
N ARG A 311 -7.02 -8.82 9.21
CA ARG A 311 -7.95 -8.17 8.27
C ARG A 311 -8.93 -7.19 8.93
N ALA A 312 -8.93 -7.05 10.25
CA ALA A 312 -9.74 -6.05 10.91
C ALA A 312 -9.11 -4.67 10.69
N THR A 313 -9.64 -3.88 9.75
CA THR A 313 -9.00 -2.63 9.29
C THR A 313 -9.50 -1.39 10.01
N VAL A 314 -8.66 -0.36 10.04
CA VAL A 314 -9.08 1.05 10.22
C VAL A 314 -9.03 1.78 8.86
N PRO A 315 -9.88 2.79 8.61
CA PRO A 315 -9.85 3.56 7.36
C PRO A 315 -8.52 4.28 7.15
N VAL A 316 -8.07 4.35 5.89
CA VAL A 316 -6.91 5.14 5.45
C VAL A 316 -7.34 6.12 4.39
N GLY A 317 -7.33 7.41 4.72
CA GLY A 317 -7.80 8.47 3.81
C GLY A 317 -9.23 8.21 3.31
N ASP A 318 -9.53 8.71 2.12
CA ASP A 318 -10.88 8.68 1.55
C ASP A 318 -11.06 7.70 0.37
N SER A 319 -10.02 6.93 0.01
CA SER A 319 -10.02 6.01 -1.15
C SER A 319 -10.80 4.71 -0.92
N GLY A 320 -11.36 4.50 0.29
CA GLY A 320 -11.94 3.23 0.72
C GLY A 320 -10.89 2.17 1.08
N ALA A 321 -9.60 2.53 1.08
CA ALA A 321 -8.54 1.66 1.59
C ALA A 321 -8.64 1.52 3.12
N GLY A 322 -8.19 0.36 3.62
CA GLY A 322 -8.16 0.06 5.04
C GLY A 322 -6.82 -0.54 5.45
N TYR A 323 -6.32 -0.17 6.62
CA TYR A 323 -5.09 -0.74 7.19
C TYR A 323 -5.42 -1.73 8.29
N GLY A 324 -5.07 -2.99 8.08
CA GLY A 324 -5.18 -4.09 9.03
C GLY A 324 -3.96 -4.16 9.95
N LEU A 325 -3.55 -5.36 10.35
CA LEU A 325 -2.30 -5.57 11.09
C LEU A 325 -1.19 -5.88 10.08
N GLY A 326 -0.57 -4.83 9.54
CA GLY A 326 0.51 -4.95 8.54
C GLY A 326 0.07 -5.40 7.16
N ILE A 327 -1.19 -5.17 6.81
CA ILE A 327 -1.75 -5.46 5.49
C ILE A 327 -2.78 -4.39 5.14
N ILE A 328 -2.91 -4.09 3.86
CA ILE A 328 -3.80 -3.07 3.33
C ILE A 328 -4.88 -3.77 2.50
N SER A 329 -6.15 -3.45 2.76
CA SER A 329 -7.24 -3.75 1.83
C SER A 329 -7.44 -2.57 0.90
N ARG A 330 -7.56 -2.84 -0.41
CA ARG A 330 -7.92 -1.83 -1.41
C ARG A 330 -9.08 -2.31 -2.28
N PRO A 331 -10.10 -1.48 -2.53
CA PRO A 331 -11.17 -1.79 -3.48
C PRO A 331 -10.63 -2.04 -4.89
N LEU A 332 -11.24 -2.98 -5.61
CA LEU A 332 -10.98 -3.25 -7.01
C LEU A 332 -12.06 -2.64 -7.91
N SER A 333 -11.68 -2.18 -9.10
CA SER A 333 -12.60 -1.62 -10.09
C SER A 333 -13.62 -2.65 -10.61
N CYS A 334 -13.25 -3.93 -10.62
CA CYS A 334 -14.12 -5.05 -10.97
C CYS A 334 -14.94 -5.62 -9.80
N GLY A 335 -14.91 -4.96 -8.63
CA GLY A 335 -15.61 -5.37 -7.42
C GLY A 335 -14.77 -6.27 -6.50
N GLY A 336 -15.11 -6.21 -5.22
CA GLY A 336 -14.33 -6.84 -4.15
C GLY A 336 -13.11 -6.00 -3.76
N VAL A 337 -12.19 -6.63 -3.03
CA VAL A 337 -10.93 -6.02 -2.58
C VAL A 337 -9.77 -6.95 -2.87
N TYR A 338 -8.58 -6.39 -2.96
CA TYR A 338 -7.35 -7.15 -2.78
C TYR A 338 -6.68 -6.77 -1.46
N TRP A 339 -5.92 -7.70 -0.92
CA TRP A 339 -5.14 -7.57 0.30
C TRP A 339 -3.65 -7.64 -0.04
N GLY A 340 -2.90 -6.64 0.40
CA GLY A 340 -1.51 -6.52 0.01
C GLY A 340 -0.75 -5.49 0.84
N HIS A 341 0.38 -5.03 0.32
CA HIS A 341 1.11 -3.89 0.86
C HIS A 341 1.87 -3.21 -0.28
N GLY A 342 2.26 -1.94 -0.07
CA GLY A 342 3.22 -1.26 -0.93
C GLY A 342 4.62 -1.30 -0.34
N GLY A 343 5.64 -1.00 -1.13
CA GLY A 343 7.00 -0.96 -0.64
C GLY A 343 7.82 0.09 -1.35
N ASP A 344 8.25 1.09 -0.59
CA ASP A 344 9.08 2.18 -1.09
C ASP A 344 10.42 2.12 -0.34
N ILE A 345 11.51 2.17 -1.10
CA ILE A 345 12.89 2.22 -0.61
C ILE A 345 13.74 2.83 -1.74
N PRO A 346 14.81 3.61 -1.46
CA PRO A 346 15.58 4.21 -2.54
C PRO A 346 15.94 3.20 -3.63
N GLY A 347 15.60 3.53 -4.87
CA GLY A 347 15.77 2.67 -6.03
C GLY A 347 14.59 1.80 -6.43
N TYR A 348 13.58 1.59 -5.58
CA TYR A 348 12.48 0.65 -5.84
C TYR A 348 11.16 1.11 -5.24
N GLU A 349 10.08 1.04 -6.03
CA GLU A 349 8.70 1.15 -5.55
C GLU A 349 7.90 -0.05 -6.03
N SER A 350 7.17 -0.69 -5.11
CA SER A 350 6.35 -1.87 -5.38
C SER A 350 4.93 -1.69 -4.88
N ARG A 351 3.96 -2.21 -5.63
CA ARG A 351 2.54 -2.26 -5.25
C ARG A 351 2.00 -3.63 -5.65
N GLY A 352 1.13 -4.20 -4.82
CA GLY A 352 0.55 -5.49 -5.15
C GLY A 352 -0.10 -6.18 -3.98
N GLY A 353 -0.58 -7.40 -4.24
CA GLY A 353 -1.24 -8.24 -3.27
C GLY A 353 -1.99 -9.40 -3.92
N ALA A 354 -2.90 -9.99 -3.15
CA ALA A 354 -3.74 -11.07 -3.60
C ALA A 354 -5.22 -10.85 -3.23
N THR A 355 -6.09 -11.56 -3.93
CA THR A 355 -7.53 -11.58 -3.73
C THR A 355 -7.94 -12.89 -3.05
N GLU A 356 -9.09 -12.90 -2.40
CA GLU A 356 -9.58 -14.11 -1.71
C GLU A 356 -9.91 -15.26 -2.68
N ASP A 357 -10.20 -14.94 -3.95
CA ASP A 357 -10.43 -15.93 -5.00
C ASP A 357 -9.14 -16.41 -5.70
N GLY A 358 -7.98 -16.08 -5.15
CA GLY A 358 -6.70 -16.67 -5.52
C GLY A 358 -5.95 -15.96 -6.66
N ARG A 359 -6.43 -14.82 -7.16
CA ARG A 359 -5.64 -13.97 -8.06
C ARG A 359 -4.61 -13.19 -7.27
N ALA A 360 -3.41 -13.00 -7.81
CA ALA A 360 -2.38 -12.14 -7.23
C ALA A 360 -1.68 -11.33 -8.32
N ALA A 361 -1.22 -10.15 -7.96
CA ALA A 361 -0.35 -9.35 -8.82
C ALA A 361 0.54 -8.46 -7.97
N ASN A 362 1.83 -8.44 -8.31
CA ASN A 362 2.81 -7.51 -7.75
C ASN A 362 3.57 -6.86 -8.90
N ILE A 363 3.66 -5.52 -8.84
CA ILE A 363 4.36 -4.70 -9.82
C ILE A 363 5.39 -3.87 -9.09
N THR A 364 6.62 -3.87 -9.60
CA THR A 364 7.75 -3.09 -9.07
C THR A 364 8.31 -2.21 -10.18
N VAL A 365 8.61 -0.95 -9.85
CA VAL A 365 9.34 -0.01 -10.71
C VAL A 365 10.68 0.34 -10.06
N THR A 366 11.70 0.60 -10.87
CA THR A 366 13.08 0.80 -10.41
C THR A 366 13.40 2.27 -10.14
N GLY A 367 12.63 2.83 -9.21
CA GLY A 367 12.79 4.18 -8.71
C GLY A 367 11.52 4.62 -7.98
N ILE A 368 11.68 5.47 -6.96
CA ILE A 368 10.53 6.11 -6.32
C ILE A 368 10.08 7.25 -7.25
N PRO A 369 8.84 7.22 -7.77
CA PRO A 369 8.34 8.30 -8.60
C PRO A 369 8.28 9.62 -7.82
N SER A 370 8.66 10.71 -8.48
CA SER A 370 8.65 12.04 -7.88
C SER A 370 7.26 12.67 -7.77
N ASP A 371 6.26 12.08 -8.43
CA ASP A 371 4.88 12.56 -8.48
C ASP A 371 3.92 11.44 -8.07
N TYR A 372 3.04 11.75 -7.13
CA TYR A 372 2.02 10.84 -6.63
C TYR A 372 1.10 10.31 -7.75
N ALA A 373 0.89 11.08 -8.81
CA ALA A 373 0.10 10.63 -9.96
C ALA A 373 0.72 9.39 -10.66
N VAL A 374 2.04 9.21 -10.60
CA VAL A 374 2.73 8.01 -11.13
C VAL A 374 2.44 6.81 -10.23
N THR A 375 2.49 6.98 -8.90
CA THR A 375 2.08 5.94 -7.95
C THR A 375 0.62 5.53 -8.16
N GLU A 376 -0.30 6.47 -8.41
CA GLU A 376 -1.69 6.15 -8.76
C GLU A 376 -1.79 5.33 -10.06
N ARG A 377 -0.97 5.64 -11.07
CA ARG A 377 -0.90 4.84 -12.31
C ARG A 377 -0.35 3.44 -12.07
N LEU A 378 0.63 3.29 -11.18
CA LEU A 378 1.14 1.99 -10.74
C LEU A 378 0.06 1.19 -10.01
N GLU A 379 -0.67 1.80 -9.07
CA GLU A 379 -1.81 1.15 -8.40
C GLU A 379 -2.92 0.77 -9.38
N ALA A 380 -3.22 1.62 -10.37
CA ALA A 380 -4.16 1.31 -11.44
C ALA A 380 -3.68 0.16 -12.34
N ALA A 381 -2.37 -0.05 -12.48
CA ALA A 381 -1.81 -1.20 -13.18
C ALA A 381 -2.00 -2.50 -12.39
N VAL A 382 -1.87 -2.46 -11.07
CA VAL A 382 -2.18 -3.59 -10.17
C VAL A 382 -3.66 -3.93 -10.25
N ASP A 383 -4.55 -2.93 -10.15
CA ASP A 383 -6.00 -3.11 -10.28
C ASP A 383 -6.36 -3.79 -11.60
N ALA A 384 -5.83 -3.28 -12.72
CA ALA A 384 -6.07 -3.86 -14.04
C ALA A 384 -5.54 -5.30 -14.16
N ALA A 385 -4.40 -5.62 -13.55
CA ALA A 385 -3.86 -6.98 -13.54
C ALA A 385 -4.78 -7.94 -12.78
N LEU A 386 -5.26 -7.53 -11.61
CA LEU A 386 -6.15 -8.33 -10.78
C LEU A 386 -7.55 -8.46 -11.39
N CYS A 387 -8.01 -7.47 -12.14
CA CYS A 387 -9.33 -7.48 -12.79
C CYS A 387 -9.36 -8.11 -14.19
N SER A 388 -8.22 -8.62 -14.68
CA SER A 388 -8.11 -9.22 -16.02
C SER A 388 -8.58 -10.66 -16.15
#